data_AF-A0A1F2TT71-F1
#
_entry.id   AF-A0A1F2TT71-F1
#
_cell.length_a   1.000
_cell.length_b   1.000
_cell.length_c   1.000
_cell.angle_alpha   90.00
_cell.angle_beta   90.00
_cell.angle_gamma   90.00
#
_symmetry.space_group_name_H-M   'P 1'
#
loop_
_entity.id
_entity.type
_entity.pdbx_description
1 polymer ?
#
loop_
_entity_poly.entity_id
_entity_poly.type
_entity_poly.pdbx_seq_one_letter_code
_entity_poly.pdbx_strand_id
1 'polypeptide(L)'
;MNRVLLLRAPSGVGLDIAFGGLPFEETAVNRSSVFTFPPDVPLRTCSAEDLIVLKAFADRAKDWVDVEGIIIRQSGRIDWPYVRAQLAPLVELKEAPEILRQLDQRRRELDP
;
A
#
# COMPACT_ATOMS: atom_id res chain seq x y z
N MET A 1 -10.73 5.44 19.04
CA MET A 1 -11.51 6.05 17.93
C MET A 1 -11.29 5.19 16.70
N ASN A 2 -12.34 4.64 16.10
CA ASN A 2 -12.19 3.81 14.88
C ASN A 2 -12.14 4.73 13.66
N ARG A 3 -11.07 4.63 12.86
CA ARG A 3 -10.89 5.38 11.60
C ARG A 3 -11.47 4.65 10.38
N VAL A 4 -12.13 3.52 10.59
CA VAL A 4 -12.74 2.72 9.52
C VAL A 4 -14.24 2.60 9.75
N LEU A 5 -15.01 2.96 8.73
CA LEU A 5 -16.45 2.75 8.66
C LEU A 5 -16.72 1.47 7.86
N LEU A 6 -17.33 0.49 8.53
CA LEU A 6 -17.73 -0.77 7.92
C LEU A 6 -19.16 -0.63 7.35
N LEU A 7 -19.32 -0.99 6.09
CA LEU A 7 -20.57 -0.93 5.34
C LEU A 7 -20.85 -2.27 4.65
N ARG A 8 -22.06 -2.40 4.12
CA ARG A 8 -22.46 -3.55 3.31
C ARG A 8 -23.23 -3.05 2.09
N ALA A 9 -22.83 -3.51 0.91
CA ALA A 9 -23.55 -3.23 -0.32
C ALA A 9 -24.90 -3.98 -0.35
N PRO A 10 -25.88 -3.55 -1.15
CA PRO A 10 -27.13 -4.30 -1.35
C PRO A 10 -26.91 -5.74 -1.83
N SER A 11 -25.80 -6.02 -2.52
CA SER A 11 -25.38 -7.37 -2.94
C SER A 11 -24.91 -8.26 -1.79
N GLY A 12 -24.77 -7.72 -0.57
CA GLY A 12 -24.25 -8.41 0.59
C GLY A 12 -22.73 -8.33 0.75
N VAL A 13 -22.00 -7.74 -0.20
CA VAL A 13 -20.53 -7.56 -0.12
C VAL A 13 -20.15 -6.54 0.96
N GLY A 14 -19.15 -6.86 1.79
CA GLY A 14 -18.61 -5.95 2.80
C GLY A 14 -17.75 -4.85 2.17
N LEU A 15 -17.84 -3.64 2.71
CA LEU A 15 -17.11 -2.45 2.26
C LEU A 15 -16.47 -1.78 3.47
N ASP A 16 -15.19 -1.45 3.36
CA ASP A 16 -14.46 -0.73 4.41
C ASP A 16 -14.07 0.66 3.89
N ILE A 17 -14.48 1.71 4.59
CA ILE A 17 -14.10 3.09 4.28
C ILE A 17 -13.12 3.58 5.35
N ALA A 18 -11.86 3.73 4.99
CA ALA A 18 -10.86 4.35 5.86
C ALA A 18 -10.92 5.88 5.74
N PHE A 19 -11.02 6.57 6.87
CA PHE A 19 -10.91 8.03 6.93
C PHE A 19 -9.44 8.43 7.00
N GLY A 20 -8.92 8.90 5.86
CA GLY A 20 -7.58 9.44 5.74
C GLY A 20 -7.37 10.67 6.64
N GLY A 21 -6.16 10.84 7.14
CA GLY A 21 -5.75 11.92 8.04
C GLY A 21 -4.23 12.11 8.10
N LEU A 22 -3.47 11.30 7.38
CA LEU A 22 -2.02 11.42 7.23
C LEU A 22 -1.67 12.00 5.86
N PRO A 23 -0.60 12.82 5.75
CA PRO A 23 -0.15 13.37 4.45
C PRO A 23 0.10 12.30 3.36
N PHE A 24 0.57 11.12 3.76
CA PHE A 24 0.71 9.98 2.86
C PHE A 24 -0.64 9.54 2.24
N GLU A 25 -1.70 9.46 3.04
CA GLU A 25 -3.01 8.98 2.56
C GLU A 25 -3.60 9.95 1.52
N GLU A 26 -3.43 11.26 1.73
CA GLU A 26 -3.80 12.28 0.74
C GLU A 26 -2.99 12.12 -0.55
N THR A 27 -1.67 11.92 -0.43
CA THR A 27 -0.78 11.72 -1.58
C THR A 27 -1.15 10.48 -2.38
N ALA A 28 -1.45 9.36 -1.71
CA ALA A 28 -1.86 8.10 -2.35
C ALA A 28 -3.19 8.25 -3.10
N VAL A 29 -4.15 9.01 -2.56
CA VAL A 29 -5.41 9.34 -3.26
C VAL A 29 -5.14 10.21 -4.48
N ASN A 30 -4.31 11.25 -4.35
CA ASN A 30 -3.99 12.17 -5.46
C ASN A 30 -3.25 11.47 -6.60
N ARG A 31 -2.39 10.50 -6.29
CA ARG A 31 -1.64 9.68 -7.26
C ARG A 31 -2.43 8.52 -7.83
N SER A 32 -3.63 8.25 -7.31
CA SER A 32 -4.45 7.15 -7.79
C SER A 32 -4.76 7.28 -9.28
N SER A 33 -4.82 6.14 -9.96
CA SER A 33 -5.08 6.08 -11.40
C SER A 33 -6.19 5.08 -11.69
N VAL A 34 -6.77 5.17 -12.88
CA VAL A 34 -7.78 4.21 -13.31
C VAL A 34 -7.09 2.92 -13.78
N PHE A 35 -7.45 1.81 -13.16
CA PHE A 35 -7.10 0.47 -13.57
C PHE A 35 -8.38 -0.28 -13.96
N THR A 36 -8.43 -0.80 -15.17
CA THR A 36 -9.61 -1.47 -15.70
C THR A 36 -9.45 -2.98 -15.60
N PHE A 37 -10.25 -3.61 -14.74
CA PHE A 37 -10.27 -5.07 -14.58
C PHE A 37 -11.58 -5.52 -13.93
N PRO A 38 -12.42 -6.36 -14.59
CA PRO A 38 -12.33 -6.84 -15.98
C PRO A 38 -12.37 -5.70 -17.03
N PRO A 39 -12.15 -5.97 -18.35
CA PRO A 39 -11.93 -4.94 -19.38
C PRO A 39 -13.00 -3.84 -19.49
N ASP A 40 -14.18 -4.05 -18.92
CA ASP A 40 -15.35 -3.17 -18.92
C ASP A 40 -15.60 -2.45 -17.58
N VAL A 41 -14.78 -2.70 -16.56
CA VAL A 41 -14.96 -2.14 -15.20
C VAL A 41 -13.75 -1.28 -14.81
N PRO A 42 -13.81 0.05 -15.03
CA PRO A 42 -12.76 0.96 -14.59
C PRO A 42 -12.86 1.21 -13.09
N LEU A 43 -11.78 0.94 -12.36
CA LEU A 43 -11.67 1.23 -10.93
C LEU A 43 -10.50 2.16 -10.67
N ARG A 44 -10.71 3.17 -9.81
CA ARG A 44 -9.61 4.01 -9.35
C ARG A 44 -8.86 3.27 -8.26
N THR A 45 -7.58 2.99 -8.48
CA THR A 45 -6.71 2.26 -7.55
C THR A 45 -5.47 3.08 -7.21
N CYS A 46 -4.90 2.84 -6.03
CA CYS A 46 -3.57 3.36 -5.68
C CYS A 46 -2.48 2.72 -6.57
N SER A 47 -1.29 3.31 -6.60
CA SER A 47 -0.15 2.75 -7.33
C SER A 47 0.43 1.52 -6.62
N ALA A 48 1.31 0.79 -7.31
CA ALA A 48 2.03 -0.33 -6.69
C ALA A 48 2.89 0.12 -5.51
N GLU A 49 3.55 1.28 -5.63
CA GLU A 49 4.34 1.91 -4.58
C GLU A 49 3.50 2.24 -3.35
N ASP A 50 2.35 2.89 -3.54
CA ASP A 50 1.45 3.26 -2.45
C ASP A 50 0.89 2.01 -1.75
N LEU A 51 0.61 0.96 -2.52
CA LEU A 51 0.17 -0.32 -1.97
C LEU A 51 1.28 -0.98 -1.14
N ILE A 52 2.56 -0.91 -1.57
CA ILE A 52 3.70 -1.38 -0.76
C ILE A 52 3.77 -0.60 0.56
N VAL A 53 3.64 0.73 0.54
CA VAL A 53 3.70 1.55 1.76
C VAL A 53 2.59 1.16 2.73
N LEU A 54 1.34 1.05 2.26
CA LEU A 54 0.19 0.63 3.07
C LEU A 54 0.42 -0.75 3.70
N LYS A 55 0.91 -1.71 2.91
CA LYS A 55 1.11 -3.09 3.33
C LYS A 55 2.27 -3.23 4.32
N ALA A 56 3.41 -2.62 4.03
CA ALA A 56 4.56 -2.62 4.92
C ALA A 56 4.22 -1.94 6.26
N PHE A 57 3.49 -0.83 6.24
CA PHE A 57 3.07 -0.14 7.47
C PHE A 57 2.11 -0.97 8.34
N ALA A 58 1.23 -1.75 7.71
CA ALA A 58 0.32 -2.67 8.42
C ALA A 58 1.07 -3.82 9.12
N ASP A 59 2.17 -4.28 8.53
CA ASP A 59 3.14 -5.19 9.15
C ASP A 59 2.55 -6.49 9.72
N ARG A 60 1.61 -7.11 8.99
CA ARG A 60 1.15 -8.48 9.29
C ARG A 60 1.84 -9.46 8.36
N ALA A 61 2.00 -10.70 8.80
CA ALA A 61 2.65 -11.76 7.99
C ALA A 61 2.11 -11.86 6.56
N LYS A 62 0.78 -11.75 6.38
CA LYS A 62 0.15 -11.76 5.04
C LYS A 62 0.50 -10.53 4.20
N ASP A 63 0.62 -9.35 4.82
CA ASP A 63 0.93 -8.13 4.07
C ASP A 63 2.35 -8.17 3.48
N TRP A 64 3.29 -8.86 4.14
CA TRP A 64 4.63 -9.09 3.58
C TRP A 64 4.61 -10.00 2.35
N VAL A 65 3.78 -11.05 2.34
CA VAL A 65 3.59 -11.89 1.15
C VAL A 65 3.01 -11.08 -0.02
N ASP A 66 2.06 -10.18 0.27
CA ASP A 66 1.51 -9.27 -0.73
C ASP A 66 2.60 -8.32 -1.26
N VAL A 67 3.44 -7.73 -0.40
CA VAL A 67 4.57 -6.85 -0.78
C VAL A 67 5.54 -7.58 -1.70
N GLU A 68 5.99 -8.77 -1.33
CA GLU A 68 6.89 -9.59 -2.14
C GLU A 68 6.27 -9.88 -3.53
N GLY A 69 4.98 -10.20 -3.56
CA GLY A 69 4.23 -10.41 -4.79
C GLY A 69 4.12 -9.17 -5.68
N ILE A 70 4.08 -7.96 -5.10
CA ILE A 70 4.10 -6.69 -5.85
C ILE A 70 5.51 -6.46 -6.39
N ILE A 71 6.55 -6.63 -5.56
CA ILE A 71 7.96 -6.46 -5.96
C ILE A 71 8.29 -7.31 -7.18
N ILE A 72 7.96 -8.61 -7.14
CA ILE A 72 8.23 -9.53 -8.24
C ILE A 72 7.49 -9.10 -9.52
N ARG A 73 6.22 -8.69 -9.42
CA ARG A 73 5.40 -8.33 -10.59
C ARG A 73 5.76 -6.98 -11.20
N GLN A 74 6.33 -6.07 -10.39
CA GLN A 74 6.70 -4.72 -10.79
C GLN A 74 8.22 -4.50 -10.79
N SER A 75 8.99 -5.59 -10.81
CA SER A 75 10.46 -5.55 -10.81
C SER A 75 11.00 -4.62 -11.90
N GLY A 76 11.98 -3.80 -11.53
CA GLY A 76 12.58 -2.76 -12.37
C GLY A 76 11.70 -1.54 -12.65
N ARG A 77 10.47 -1.46 -12.12
CA ARG A 77 9.53 -0.35 -12.36
C ARG A 77 9.15 0.43 -11.10
N ILE A 78 9.39 -0.14 -9.92
CA ILE A 78 9.02 0.49 -8.64
C ILE A 78 9.90 1.71 -8.38
N ASP A 79 9.26 2.86 -8.11
CA ASP A 79 9.94 4.04 -7.58
C ASP A 79 10.27 3.86 -6.10
N TRP A 80 11.40 3.20 -5.84
CA TRP A 80 11.89 2.93 -4.49
C TRP A 80 12.23 4.18 -3.67
N PRO A 81 12.84 5.25 -4.24
CA PRO A 81 12.97 6.53 -3.56
C PRO A 81 11.64 7.07 -3.03
N TYR A 82 10.57 7.02 -3.84
CA TYR A 82 9.23 7.43 -3.41
C TYR A 82 8.69 6.55 -2.27
N VAL A 83 8.77 5.22 -2.40
CA VAL A 83 8.31 4.28 -1.36
C VAL A 83 8.99 4.58 -0.02
N ARG A 84 10.31 4.79 -0.03
CA ARG A 84 11.06 5.12 1.19
C ARG A 84 10.66 6.47 1.77
N ALA A 85 10.52 7.49 0.92
CA ALA A 85 10.13 8.83 1.35
C ALA A 85 8.75 8.86 2.03
N GLN A 86 7.81 8.04 1.55
CA GLN A 86 6.48 7.92 2.16
C GLN A 86 6.46 7.04 3.40
N LEU A 87 7.17 5.91 3.40
CA LEU A 87 7.14 4.95 4.50
C LEU A 87 7.92 5.43 5.73
N ALA A 88 9.03 6.16 5.56
CA ALA A 88 9.90 6.53 6.66
C ALA A 88 9.21 7.36 7.77
N PRO A 89 8.46 8.44 7.46
CA PRO A 89 7.75 9.19 8.49
C PRO A 89 6.68 8.36 9.22
N LEU A 90 6.05 7.41 8.52
CA LEU A 90 5.02 6.55 9.10
C LEU A 90 5.61 5.58 10.12
N VAL A 91 6.72 4.93 9.78
CA VAL A 91 7.36 3.97 10.68
C VAL A 91 8.08 4.65 11.84
N GLU A 92 8.56 5.89 11.64
CA GLU A 92 9.07 6.73 12.73
C GLU A 92 7.94 7.06 13.72
N LEU A 93 6.78 7.49 13.23
CA LEU A 93 5.60 7.75 14.07
C LEU A 93 5.09 6.49 14.79
N LYS A 94 5.26 5.31 14.19
CA LYS A 94 4.92 4.01 14.78
C LYS A 94 6.02 3.48 15.71
N GLU A 95 7.17 4.13 15.78
CA GLU A 95 8.38 3.67 16.50
C GLU A 95 8.86 2.28 16.06
N ALA A 96 8.70 1.95 14.76
CA ALA A 96 8.98 0.64 14.18
C ALA A 96 9.96 0.70 12.98
N PRO A 97 11.18 1.23 13.14
CA PRO A 97 12.14 1.42 12.04
C PRO A 97 12.61 0.10 11.40
N GLU A 98 12.42 -1.05 12.05
CA GLU A 98 12.65 -2.39 11.51
C GLU A 98 11.84 -2.69 10.26
N ILE A 99 10.66 -2.10 10.09
CA ILE A 99 9.81 -2.28 8.90
C ILE A 99 10.56 -1.83 7.64
N LEU A 100 11.26 -0.68 7.71
CA LEU A 100 12.08 -0.20 6.60
C LEU A 100 13.23 -1.16 6.28
N ARG A 101 13.90 -1.70 7.32
CA ARG A 101 14.99 -2.67 7.14
C ARG A 101 14.48 -3.96 6.48
N GLN A 102 13.31 -4.43 6.89
CA GLN A 102 12.68 -5.63 6.34
C GLN A 102 12.26 -5.44 4.87
N LEU A 103 11.71 -4.28 4.53
CA LEU A 103 11.39 -3.94 3.15
C LEU A 103 12.65 -3.86 2.28
N ASP A 104 13.71 -3.23 2.78
CA ASP A 104 14.99 -3.11 2.07
C ASP A 104 15.65 -4.47 1.81
N GLN A 105 15.56 -5.38 2.78
CA GLN A 105 16.04 -6.76 2.60
C GLN A 105 15.28 -7.46 1.46
N ARG A 106 13.94 -7.42 1.49
CA ARG A 106 13.09 -8.05 0.47
C ARG A 106 13.31 -7.50 -0.92
N ARG A 107 13.44 -6.18 -1.01
CA ARG A 107 13.79 -5.51 -2.27
C ARG A 107 15.07 -6.09 -2.85
N ARG A 108 16.15 -6.17 -2.07
CA ARG A 108 17.44 -6.68 -2.56
C ARG A 108 17.38 -8.15 -2.99
N GLU A 109 16.54 -8.94 -2.33
CA GLU A 109 16.38 -10.36 -2.64
C GLU A 109 15.54 -10.60 -3.92
N LEU A 110 14.56 -9.73 -4.18
CA LEU A 110 13.53 -9.97 -5.21
C LEU A 110 13.63 -9.05 -6.44
N ASP A 111 14.32 -7.92 -6.33
CA ASP A 111 14.50 -6.91 -7.37
C ASP A 111 15.92 -6.30 -7.28
N PRO A 112 16.97 -7.09 -7.64
CA PRO A 112 18.38 -6.72 -7.48
C PRO A 112 18.86 -5.62 -8.44
#